data_AF-A0A2V9RBZ1-F1
#
_entry.id   AF-A0A2V9RBZ1-F1
#
_cell.length_a   1.000
_cell.length_b   1.000
_cell.length_c   1.000
_cell.angle_alpha   90.00
_cell.angle_beta   90.00
_cell.angle_gamma   90.00
#
_symmetry.space_group_name_H-M   'P 1'
#
loop_
_entity.id
_entity.type
_entity.pdbx_description
1 polymer ?
#
loop_
_entity_poly.entity_id
_entity_poly.type
_entity_poly.pdbx_seq_one_letter_code
_entity_poly.pdbx_strand_id
1 'polypeptide(L)' 'SRFSSIYGPHWLLIALTVGVTLISIVLWGTLAGSMLPFVLRRLGLDPAASSAPFVATLVDVTGLIIYFSIAALILKGTLL' A
#
# COMPACT_ATOMS: atom_id res chain seq x y z
N SER A 1 4.86 17.10 -26.76
CA SER A 1 3.74 16.23 -26.35
C SER A 1 2.85 17.00 -25.38
N ARG A 2 1.55 17.14 -25.64
CA ARG A 2 0.63 17.96 -24.81
C ARG A 2 0.43 17.44 -23.37
N PHE A 3 0.96 16.26 -23.03
CA PHE A 3 0.88 15.65 -21.71
C PHE A 3 1.76 16.34 -20.66
N SER A 4 2.98 16.78 -20.99
CA SER A 4 3.90 17.36 -20.01
C SER A 4 3.44 18.74 -19.49
N SER A 5 2.68 19.50 -20.28
CA SER A 5 2.15 20.81 -19.87
C SER A 5 1.02 20.71 -18.85
N ILE A 6 0.32 19.58 -18.77
CA ILE A 6 -0.81 19.38 -17.85
C ILE A 6 -0.35 18.69 -16.56
N TYR A 7 0.50 17.66 -16.68
CA TYR A 7 0.87 16.78 -15.55
C TYR A 7 2.26 17.06 -14.95
N GLY A 8 2.98 18.05 -15.49
CA GLY A 8 4.33 18.41 -15.05
C GLY A 8 5.43 17.49 -15.60
N PRO A 9 6.70 17.77 -15.29
CA PRO A 9 7.85 17.09 -15.88
C PRO A 9 8.03 15.64 -15.40
N HIS A 10 7.57 15.31 -14.20
CA HIS A 10 7.81 14.00 -13.55
C HIS A 10 6.59 13.06 -13.57
N TRP A 11 5.59 13.34 -14.41
CA TRP A 11 4.35 12.56 -14.48
C TRP A 11 4.59 11.05 -14.65
N LEU A 12 5.63 10.67 -15.40
CA LEU A 12 5.99 9.26 -15.63
C LEU A 12 6.50 8.59 -14.35
N LEU A 13 7.32 9.29 -13.55
CA LEU A 13 7.83 8.78 -12.27
C LEU A 13 6.69 8.63 -11.24
N ILE A 14 5.74 9.56 -11.24
CA ILE A 14 4.54 9.47 -10.40
C ILE A 14 3.69 8.26 -10.83
N ALA A 15 3.41 8.11 -12.13
CA ALA A 15 2.65 6.97 -12.65
C ALA A 15 3.30 5.62 -12.30
N LEU A 16 4.64 5.54 -12.42
CA LEU A 16 5.40 4.35 -12.03
C LEU A 16 5.32 4.09 -10.53
N THR A 17 5.48 5.12 -9.71
CA THR A 17 5.34 5.04 -8.24
C THR A 17 3.97 4.48 -7.84
N VAL A 18 2.89 5.02 -8.42
CA VAL A 18 1.52 4.55 -8.15
C VAL A 18 1.33 3.11 -8.63
N GLY A 19 1.78 2.77 -9.83
CA GLY A 19 1.64 1.41 -10.38
C GLY A 19 2.35 0.36 -9.53
N VAL A 20 3.61 0.60 -9.16
CA VAL A 20 4.39 -0.32 -8.30
C VAL A 20 3.80 -0.41 -6.90
N THR A 21 3.31 0.71 -6.36
CA THR A 21 2.64 0.73 -5.05
C THR A 21 1.39 -0.13 -5.07
N LEU A 22 0.52 0.01 -6.08
CA LEU A 22 -0.74 -0.74 -6.14
C LEU A 22 -0.50 -2.26 -6.16
N ILE A 23 0.48 -2.72 -6.95
CA ILE A 23 0.85 -4.14 -6.98
C ILE A 23 1.31 -4.59 -5.58
N SER A 24 2.15 -3.79 -4.92
CA SER A 24 2.70 -4.11 -3.61
C SER A 24 1.62 -4.15 -2.52
N ILE A 25 0.70 -3.18 -2.50
CA ILE A 25 -0.41 -3.13 -1.53
C ILE A 25 -1.39 -4.28 -1.73
N VAL A 26 -1.72 -4.66 -2.97
CA VAL A 26 -2.64 -5.78 -3.23
C VAL A 26 -2.02 -7.11 -2.79
N LEU A 27 -0.74 -7.34 -3.10
CA LEU A 27 -0.02 -8.52 -2.63
C LEU A 27 0.04 -8.56 -1.09
N TRP A 28 0.37 -7.44 -0.46
CA TRP A 28 0.40 -7.34 0.99
C TRP A 28 -0.98 -7.54 1.63
N GLY A 29 -2.03 -6.93 1.08
CA GLY A 29 -3.39 -7.03 1.60
C GLY A 29 -3.94 -8.45 1.55
N THR A 30 -3.65 -9.20 0.49
CA THR A 30 -4.06 -10.62 0.37
C THR A 30 -3.31 -11.52 1.37
N LEU A 31 -2.02 -11.27 1.59
CA LEU A 31 -1.23 -11.96 2.61
C LEU A 31 -1.72 -11.61 4.03
N ALA A 32 -1.85 -10.33 4.35
CA ALA A 32 -2.31 -9.87 5.66
C ALA A 32 -3.73 -10.39 5.97
N GLY A 33 -4.65 -10.32 5.01
CA GLY A 33 -6.02 -10.79 5.17
C GLY A 33 -6.11 -12.31 5.39
N SER A 34 -5.27 -13.10 4.71
CA SER A 34 -5.24 -14.55 4.90
C SER A 34 -4.51 -14.98 6.18
N MET A 35 -3.51 -14.23 6.63
CA MET A 35 -2.75 -14.53 7.85
C MET A 35 -3.46 -14.10 9.14
N LEU A 36 -4.31 -13.06 9.08
CA LEU A 36 -4.96 -12.50 10.28
C LEU A 36 -5.75 -13.54 11.10
N PRO A 37 -6.59 -14.42 10.52
CA PRO A 37 -7.34 -15.41 11.29
C PRO A 37 -6.43 -16.38 12.06
N PHE A 38 -5.27 -16.73 11.50
CA PHE A 38 -4.29 -17.60 12.17
C PHE A 38 -3.64 -16.90 13.35
N VAL A 39 -3.30 -15.61 13.22
CA VAL A 39 -2.73 -14.80 14.30
C VAL A 39 -3.75 -14.60 15.41
N LEU A 40 -4.99 -14.23 15.08
CA LEU A 40 -6.06 -14.03 16.06
C LEU A 40 -6.37 -15.32 16.84
N ARG A 41 -6.48 -16.46 16.14
CA ARG A 41 -6.68 -17.77 16.79
C ARG A 41 -5.53 -18.13 17.72
N ARG A 42 -4.29 -17.79 17.37
CA ARG A 42 -3.12 -18.02 18.22
C ARG A 42 -3.08 -17.12 19.46
N LEU A 43 -3.70 -15.95 19.39
CA LEU A 43 -3.87 -15.03 20.52
C LEU A 43 -5.13 -15.32 21.36
N GLY A 44 -5.93 -16.33 20.99
CA GLY A 44 -7.18 -16.67 21.68
C GLY A 44 -8.32 -15.69 21.41
N LEU A 45 -8.20 -14.84 20.39
CA LEU A 45 -9.21 -13.87 19.98
C LEU A 45 -10.13 -14.47 18.93
N ASP A 46 -11.42 -14.13 18.99
CA ASP A 46 -12.45 -14.69 18.11
C ASP A 46 -12.41 -14.00 16.72
N PRO A 47 -12.01 -14.70 15.65
CA PRO A 47 -11.74 -14.09 14.34
C PRO A 47 -13.02 -13.69 13.59
N ALA A 48 -14.19 -14.20 13.99
CA ALA A 48 -15.44 -13.99 13.28
C ALA A 48 -16.01 -12.56 13.44
N ALA A 49 -15.79 -11.90 14.58
CA ALA A 49 -16.40 -10.61 14.87
C ALA A 49 -15.49 -9.39 14.59
N SER A 50 -14.16 -9.58 14.63
CA SER A 50 -13.20 -8.46 14.63
C SER A 50 -12.27 -8.40 13.41
N SER A 51 -12.24 -9.43 12.56
CA SER A 51 -11.25 -9.52 11.46
C SER A 51 -11.44 -8.47 10.38
N ALA A 52 -12.67 -8.18 9.92
CA ALA A 52 -12.91 -7.21 8.85
C ALA A 52 -12.40 -5.78 9.17
N PRO A 53 -12.79 -5.14 10.31
CA PRO A 53 -12.25 -3.81 10.65
C PRO A 53 -10.75 -3.83 11.00
N PHE A 54 -10.23 -4.95 11.52
CA PHE A 54 -8.82 -5.07 11.86
C PHE A 54 -7.93 -5.23 10.62
N VAL A 55 -8.35 -6.01 9.62
CA VAL A 55 -7.65 -6.09 8.32
C VAL A 55 -7.63 -4.72 7.67
N ALA A 56 -8.77 -4.01 7.64
CA ALA A 56 -8.87 -2.71 6.98
C ALA A 56 -7.88 -1.70 7.59
N THR A 57 -7.84 -1.59 8.92
CA THR A 57 -6.92 -0.68 9.61
C THR A 57 -5.44 -1.08 9.45
N LEU A 58 -5.14 -2.38 9.54
CA LEU A 58 -3.79 -2.89 9.32
C LEU A 58 -3.30 -2.59 7.90
N VAL A 59 -4.11 -2.91 6.89
CA VAL A 59 -3.79 -2.70 5.47
C VAL A 59 -3.70 -1.21 5.14
N ASP A 60 -4.48 -0.34 5.78
CA ASP A 60 -4.41 1.11 5.58
C ASP A 60 -3.07 1.69 6.08
N VAL A 61 -2.73 1.43 7.36
CA VAL A 61 -1.48 1.91 7.95
C VAL A 61 -0.26 1.35 7.21
N THR A 62 -0.25 0.04 6.95
CA THR A 62 0.87 -0.60 6.23
C THR A 62 0.91 -0.19 4.76
N GLY A 63 -0.24 0.05 4.14
CA GLY A 63 -0.35 0.56 2.77
C GLY A 63 0.26 1.94 2.61
N LEU A 64 0.03 2.85 3.56
CA LEU A 64 0.70 4.15 3.59
C LEU A 64 2.22 4.02 3.73
N ILE A 65 2.69 3.13 4.61
CA ILE A 65 4.13 2.87 4.78
C ILE A 65 4.72 2.36 3.46
N ILE A 66 4.07 1.42 2.79
CA ILE A 66 4.50 0.88 1.50
C ILE A 66 4.55 1.98 0.44
N TYR A 67 3.49 2.77 0.31
CA TYR A 67 3.42 3.88 -0.64
C TYR A 67 4.55 4.89 -0.43
N PHE A 68 4.70 5.40 0.79
CA PHE A 68 5.72 6.40 1.08
C PHE A 68 7.15 5.84 0.96
N SER A 69 7.34 4.55 1.25
CA SER A 69 8.64 3.89 1.04
C SER A 69 8.98 3.80 -0.45
N ILE A 70 8.03 3.38 -1.30
CA ILE A 70 8.21 3.30 -2.75
C ILE A 70 8.39 4.70 -3.35
N ALA A 71 7.58 5.67 -2.91
CA ALA A 71 7.73 7.07 -3.30
C ALA A 71 9.11 7.62 -2.91
N ALA A 72 9.60 7.36 -1.70
CA ALA A 72 10.93 7.77 -1.27
C ALA A 72 12.06 7.07 -2.05
N LEU A 73 11.83 5.87 -2.60
CA LEU A 73 12.82 5.20 -3.44
C LEU A 73 12.84 5.75 -4.88
N ILE A 74 11.67 6.06 -5.45
CA ILE A 74 11.55 6.44 -6.87
C ILE A 74 11.64 7.96 -7.08
N LEU A 75 11.08 8.75 -6.16
CA LEU A 75 10.94 10.19 -6.30
C LEU A 75 11.98 11.01 -5.52
N LYS A 76 12.86 10.35 -4.75
CA LYS A 76 13.95 11.04 -4.03
C LYS A 76 14.90 11.73 -4.99
N GLY A 77 15.16 13.01 -4.75
CA GLY A 77 15.97 13.88 -5.60
C GLY A 77 15.23 14.46 -6.81
N THR A 78 13.92 14.19 -6.95
CA THR A 78 13.08 14.83 -7.97
C THR A 78 11.94 15.62 -7.34
N LEU A 79 11.09 14.97 -6.53
CA LEU A 79 9.95 15.59 -5.85
C LEU A 79 10.05 15.54 -4.31
N LEU A 80 10.95 14.71 -3.78
CA LEU A 80 11.24 14.51 -2.34
C LEU A 80 12.73 14.72 -2.08
#